data_AF-A0A7W5M3X4-F1
#
_entry.id   AF-A0A7W5M3X4-F1
#
_cell.length_a   1.000
_cell.length_b   1.000
_cell.length_c   1.000
_cell.angle_alpha   90.00
_cell.angle_beta   90.00
_cell.angle_gamma   90.00
#
_symmetry.space_group_name_H-M   'P 1'
#
loop_
_entity.id
_entity.type
_entity.pdbx_description
1 polymer ?
#
loop_
_entity_poly.entity_id
_entity_poly.type
_entity_poly.pdbx_seq_one_letter_code
_entity_poly.pdbx_strand_id
1 'polypeptide(L)'
;MERGRSRHPLWDRDSDTWFCLHCNGKITGVQIAQNLWHCPACGASPVDIFDTAFWCEDEGKSLPPIGAKGKSNSSKPDFQVVDDRPKLELSERNIVLLMRSALLDDSTDVSERLGALLAEITVDEDNDVWISLEEDLWPDHKEPTQAIKVAAQLGIEIELETMRSKIPFHWPGLGELTSSTTEYTQMLLDAYAQYAAPSDSKS
;
A
#
# COMPACT_ATOMS: atom_id res chain seq x y z
N MET A 1 24.66 7.56 33.67
CA MET A 1 25.65 7.23 32.61
C MET A 1 26.83 6.54 33.27
N GLU A 2 26.87 5.21 33.19
CA GLU A 2 28.07 4.45 33.58
C GLU A 2 29.15 4.70 32.53
N ARG A 3 30.37 5.06 32.96
CA ARG A 3 31.43 5.53 32.06
C ARG A 3 31.84 4.40 31.10
N GLY A 4 31.65 4.61 29.80
CA GLY A 4 32.18 3.72 28.75
C GLY A 4 31.21 2.67 28.20
N ARG A 5 30.03 2.49 28.79
CA ARG A 5 28.97 1.62 28.25
C ARG A 5 28.13 2.37 27.20
N SER A 6 27.70 1.67 26.16
CA SER A 6 26.77 2.16 25.15
C SER A 6 25.63 1.16 24.93
N ARG A 7 24.43 1.66 24.55
CA ARG A 7 23.23 0.85 24.28
C ARG A 7 22.98 0.70 22.79
N HIS A 8 22.92 -0.53 22.28
CA HIS A 8 22.67 -0.80 20.86
C HIS A 8 21.29 -0.28 20.44
N PRO A 9 21.18 0.52 19.35
CA PRO A 9 19.92 1.13 18.94
C PRO A 9 18.90 0.11 18.43
N LEU A 10 19.36 -1.05 17.94
CA LEU A 10 18.49 -2.09 17.35
C LEU A 10 18.14 -3.24 18.30
N TRP A 11 18.93 -3.50 19.34
CA TRP A 11 18.83 -4.75 20.10
C TRP A 11 18.71 -4.57 21.60
N ASP A 12 18.71 -3.32 22.06
CA ASP A 12 18.48 -3.00 23.46
C ASP A 12 19.51 -3.61 24.43
N ARG A 13 20.72 -3.88 23.94
CA ARG A 13 21.85 -4.42 24.70
C ARG A 13 22.78 -3.32 25.15
N ASP A 14 23.22 -3.37 26.40
CA ASP A 14 24.19 -2.44 26.99
C ASP A 14 25.54 -3.14 27.18
N SER A 15 26.59 -2.64 26.54
CA SER A 15 27.95 -3.19 26.66
C SER A 15 29.02 -2.10 26.63
N ASP A 16 30.16 -2.35 27.27
CA ASP A 16 31.37 -1.52 27.15
C ASP A 16 32.25 -1.92 25.96
N THR A 17 31.92 -3.05 25.33
CA THR A 17 32.71 -3.71 24.28
C THR A 17 31.78 -4.25 23.20
N TRP A 18 32.16 -4.02 21.94
CA TRP A 18 31.41 -4.38 20.75
C TRP A 18 32.33 -5.04 19.72
N PHE A 19 31.77 -5.86 18.84
CA PHE A 19 32.50 -6.65 17.87
C PHE A 19 31.88 -6.48 16.49
N CYS A 20 32.72 -6.18 15.50
CA CYS A 20 32.29 -6.13 14.11
C CYS A 20 32.40 -7.51 13.46
N LEU A 21 31.29 -8.02 12.94
CA LEU A 21 31.22 -9.30 12.22
C LEU A 21 32.12 -9.33 10.98
N HIS A 22 32.29 -8.18 10.30
CA HIS A 22 33.00 -8.11 9.01
C HIS A 22 34.52 -8.13 9.15
N CYS A 23 35.05 -7.38 10.11
CA CYS A 23 36.50 -7.20 10.24
C CYS A 23 37.10 -7.88 11.46
N ASN A 24 36.29 -8.59 12.25
CA ASN A 24 36.69 -9.21 13.51
C ASN A 24 37.39 -8.22 14.46
N GLY A 25 36.93 -6.96 14.43
CA GLY A 25 37.51 -5.88 15.21
C GLY A 25 36.75 -5.67 16.52
N LYS A 26 37.50 -5.51 17.62
CA LYS A 26 36.98 -5.17 18.94
C LYS A 26 36.91 -3.65 19.11
N ILE A 27 35.74 -3.14 19.48
CA ILE A 27 35.38 -1.72 19.50
C ILE A 27 34.92 -1.37 20.93
N THR A 28 35.41 -0.26 21.49
CA THR A 28 34.93 0.21 22.79
C THR A 28 33.56 0.89 22.66
N GLY A 29 32.77 0.90 23.74
CA GLY A 29 31.46 1.58 23.77
C GLY A 29 31.54 3.06 23.38
N VAL A 30 32.64 3.74 23.73
CA VAL A 30 32.88 5.14 23.32
C VAL A 30 33.11 5.26 21.82
N GLN A 31 33.96 4.41 21.23
CA GLN A 31 34.27 4.44 19.80
C GLN A 31 33.02 4.18 18.95
N ILE A 32 32.20 3.20 19.33
CA ILE A 32 31.01 2.84 18.55
C ILE A 32 29.92 3.91 18.64
N ALA A 33 29.73 4.51 19.82
CA ALA A 33 28.77 5.59 20.01
C ALA A 33 29.19 6.85 19.22
N GLN A 34 30.48 7.16 19.17
CA GLN A 34 31.01 8.30 18.40
C GLN A 34 30.88 8.11 16.88
N ASN A 35 30.85 6.87 16.40
CA ASN A 35 30.76 6.54 14.98
C ASN A 35 29.34 6.11 14.55
N LEU A 36 28.31 6.56 15.27
CA LEU A 36 26.89 6.30 14.96
C LEU A 36 26.60 4.81 14.70
N TRP A 37 27.17 3.94 15.53
CA TRP A 37 27.02 2.48 15.43
C TRP A 37 27.56 1.84 14.15
N HIS A 38 28.38 2.55 13.36
CA HIS A 38 29.13 1.95 12.27
C HIS A 38 30.51 1.48 12.76
N CYS A 39 31.02 0.39 12.21
CA CYS A 39 32.37 -0.07 12.54
C CYS A 39 33.43 0.99 12.17
N PRO A 40 34.26 1.48 13.12
CA PRO A 40 35.27 2.48 12.81
C PRO A 40 36.40 2.03 11.86
N ALA A 41 36.60 0.72 11.69
CA ALA A 41 37.63 0.19 10.79
C ALA A 41 37.14 0.00 9.35
N CYS A 42 35.96 -0.60 9.17
CA CYS A 42 35.47 -1.03 7.86
C CYS A 42 34.15 -0.40 7.42
N GLY A 43 33.51 0.40 8.27
CA GLY A 43 32.23 1.05 7.95
C GLY A 43 31.01 0.12 7.96
N ALA A 44 31.14 -1.12 8.46
CA ALA A 44 30.01 -2.03 8.62
C ALA A 44 28.85 -1.37 9.39
N SER A 45 27.63 -1.68 8.98
CA SER A 45 26.42 -1.03 9.47
C SER A 45 26.07 -1.48 10.89
N PRO A 46 25.20 -0.75 11.62
CA PRO A 46 24.78 -1.13 12.97
C PRO A 46 24.23 -2.54 13.11
N VAL A 47 23.65 -3.12 12.06
CA VAL A 47 23.12 -4.50 12.11
C VAL A 47 24.22 -5.56 12.26
N ASP A 48 25.49 -5.18 12.07
CA ASP A 48 26.64 -6.08 12.07
C ASP A 48 27.55 -5.94 13.32
N ILE A 49 27.10 -5.21 14.35
CA ILE A 49 27.92 -4.81 15.51
C ILE A 49 27.40 -5.38 16.82
N PHE A 50 27.92 -6.53 17.24
CA PHE A 50 27.38 -7.31 18.37
C PHE A 50 28.13 -7.09 19.68
N ASP A 51 27.45 -7.27 20.82
CA ASP A 51 28.04 -7.21 22.16
C ASP A 51 28.85 -8.48 22.51
N THR A 52 28.65 -9.55 21.74
CA THR A 52 29.38 -10.82 21.81
C THR A 52 29.77 -11.29 20.40
N ALA A 53 30.99 -11.77 20.22
CA ALA A 53 31.41 -12.34 18.94
C ALA A 53 31.04 -13.83 18.90
N PHE A 54 29.74 -14.14 18.80
CA PHE A 54 29.22 -15.52 18.80
C PHE A 54 29.76 -16.41 17.67
N TRP A 55 30.36 -15.79 16.64
CA TRP A 55 31.02 -16.46 15.53
C TRP A 55 32.49 -16.85 15.83
N CYS A 56 33.03 -16.47 16.98
CA CYS A 56 34.36 -16.84 17.45
C CYS A 56 34.24 -17.84 18.61
N GLU A 57 35.12 -18.85 18.63
CA GLU A 57 35.12 -19.90 19.66
C GLU A 57 35.34 -19.35 21.08
N ASP A 58 36.01 -18.20 21.22
CA ASP A 58 36.31 -17.54 22.49
C ASP A 58 35.43 -16.31 22.78
N GLU A 59 34.32 -16.17 22.03
CA GLU A 59 33.39 -15.03 22.12
C GLU A 59 34.04 -13.67 21.90
N GLY A 60 35.18 -13.63 21.20
CA GLY A 60 35.84 -12.40 20.78
C GLY A 60 36.91 -11.89 21.76
N LYS A 61 37.29 -12.70 22.76
CA LYS A 61 38.32 -12.32 23.75
C LYS A 61 39.68 -12.05 23.10
N SER A 62 40.05 -12.82 22.08
CA SER A 62 41.30 -12.70 21.32
C SER A 62 41.25 -11.70 20.16
N LEU A 63 40.07 -11.14 19.86
CA LEU A 63 39.94 -10.23 18.72
C LEU A 63 40.72 -8.93 18.93
N PRO A 64 41.44 -8.44 17.90
CA PRO A 64 42.26 -7.26 18.02
C PRO A 64 41.39 -6.01 18.23
N PRO A 65 41.81 -5.08 19.11
CA PRO A 65 41.17 -3.77 19.20
C PRO A 65 41.34 -3.02 17.90
N ILE A 66 40.27 -2.36 17.44
CA ILE A 66 40.34 -1.48 16.29
C ILE A 66 41.23 -0.29 16.67
N GLY A 67 42.38 -0.20 16.00
CA GLY A 67 43.32 0.90 16.17
C GLY A 67 42.64 2.22 15.81
N ALA A 68 42.81 3.22 16.67
CA ALA A 68 42.37 4.59 16.45
C ALA A 68 43.18 5.23 15.30
N LYS A 69 42.94 4.79 14.05
CA LYS A 69 43.42 5.51 12.88
C LYS A 69 42.50 6.71 12.69
N GLY A 70 43.08 7.88 12.91
CA GLY A 70 42.44 9.18 12.75
C GLY A 70 41.78 9.32 11.39
N LYS A 71 40.62 9.98 11.43
CA LYS A 71 39.84 10.54 10.32
C LYS A 71 40.55 10.42 8.97
N SER A 72 40.16 9.44 8.17
CA SER A 72 40.35 9.56 6.72
C SER A 72 39.64 10.84 6.29
N ASN A 73 40.32 11.62 5.45
CA ASN A 73 39.85 12.90 4.94
C ASN A 73 38.38 12.83 4.59
N SER A 74 37.56 13.62 5.29
CA SER A 74 36.15 13.77 4.96
C SER A 74 36.06 14.41 3.58
N SER A 75 35.97 13.60 2.52
CA SER A 75 35.15 13.99 1.39
C SER A 75 33.80 14.32 2.02
N LYS A 76 33.40 15.58 1.92
CA LYS A 76 32.15 16.08 2.45
C LYS A 76 31.07 15.03 2.15
N PRO A 77 30.41 14.43 3.17
CA PRO A 77 29.42 13.40 2.91
C PRO A 77 28.38 13.96 1.96
N ASP A 78 28.14 13.26 0.87
CA ASP A 78 27.06 13.59 -0.05
C ASP A 78 25.76 13.14 0.63
N PHE A 79 25.13 14.07 1.34
CA PHE A 79 23.85 13.83 1.98
C PHE A 79 22.77 13.91 0.90
N GLN A 80 22.35 12.76 0.38
CA GLN A 80 21.04 12.68 -0.29
C GLN A 80 19.97 12.77 0.79
N VAL A 81 19.36 13.95 0.90
CA VAL A 81 18.10 14.10 1.64
C VAL A 81 17.04 13.36 0.83
N VAL A 82 16.72 12.14 1.25
CA VAL A 82 15.57 11.41 0.73
C VAL A 82 14.32 12.06 1.33
N ASP A 83 13.53 12.72 0.49
CA ASP A 83 12.23 13.26 0.89
C ASP A 83 11.27 12.09 1.12
N ASP A 84 11.06 11.74 2.38
CA ASP A 84 10.21 10.64 2.85
C ASP A 84 8.74 11.04 3.01
N ARG A 85 8.38 12.28 2.66
CA ARG A 85 6.99 12.73 2.71
C ARG A 85 6.16 11.91 1.72
N PRO A 86 4.98 11.41 2.13
CA PRO A 86 4.05 10.77 1.21
C PRO A 86 3.75 11.70 0.03
N LYS A 87 3.97 11.21 -1.18
CA LYS A 87 3.64 11.91 -2.43
C LYS A 87 2.36 11.31 -2.99
N LEU A 88 1.47 12.17 -3.46
CA LEU A 88 0.30 11.74 -4.22
C LEU A 88 0.77 11.32 -5.62
N GLU A 89 0.85 10.00 -5.84
CA GLU A 89 1.18 9.42 -7.14
C GLU A 89 -0.11 9.21 -7.94
N LEU A 90 -0.38 10.09 -8.90
CA LEU A 90 -1.52 9.99 -9.82
C LEU A 90 -1.17 9.08 -10.99
N SER A 91 -1.05 7.78 -10.70
CA SER A 91 -1.01 6.77 -11.77
C SER A 91 -2.42 6.47 -12.27
N GLU A 92 -2.54 6.04 -13.53
CA GLU A 92 -3.79 5.50 -14.11
C GLU A 92 -4.50 4.57 -13.12
N ARG A 93 -3.77 3.60 -12.56
CA ARG A 93 -4.30 2.66 -11.58
C ARG A 93 -4.92 3.35 -10.37
N ASN A 94 -4.28 4.37 -9.82
CA ASN A 94 -4.76 5.08 -8.63
C ASN A 94 -5.97 5.96 -8.97
N ILE A 95 -5.96 6.61 -10.14
CA ILE A 95 -7.10 7.41 -10.63
C ILE A 95 -8.32 6.50 -10.83
N VAL A 96 -8.17 5.37 -11.53
CA VAL A 96 -9.23 4.38 -11.72
C VAL A 96 -9.82 3.91 -10.39
N LEU A 97 -8.98 3.66 -9.39
CA LEU A 97 -9.44 3.25 -8.06
C LEU A 97 -10.25 4.36 -7.37
N LEU A 98 -9.76 5.60 -7.41
CA LEU A 98 -10.47 6.74 -6.82
C LEU A 98 -11.81 7.00 -7.51
N MET A 99 -11.85 6.95 -8.84
CA MET A 99 -13.09 7.10 -9.60
C MET A 99 -14.10 5.99 -9.28
N ARG A 100 -13.65 4.73 -9.24
CA ARG A 100 -14.53 3.61 -8.87
C ARG A 100 -15.02 3.71 -7.42
N SER A 101 -14.17 4.14 -6.49
CA SER A 101 -14.60 4.41 -5.11
C SER A 101 -15.65 5.52 -5.05
N ALA A 102 -15.50 6.58 -5.83
CA ALA A 102 -16.47 7.66 -5.89
C ALA A 102 -17.81 7.22 -6.51
N LEU A 103 -17.78 6.39 -7.56
CA LEU A 103 -19.00 5.76 -8.11
C LEU A 103 -19.71 4.87 -7.08
N LEU A 104 -18.95 4.16 -6.23
CA LEU A 104 -19.52 3.39 -5.13
C LEU A 104 -20.14 4.29 -4.06
N ASP A 105 -19.58 5.46 -3.78
CA ASP A 105 -20.19 6.45 -2.87
C ASP A 105 -21.50 7.02 -3.43
N ASP A 106 -21.62 7.16 -4.75
CA ASP A 106 -22.85 7.59 -5.42
C ASP A 106 -23.95 6.51 -5.43
N SER A 107 -23.59 5.23 -5.27
CA SER A 107 -24.53 4.11 -5.31
C SER A 107 -25.46 4.04 -4.08
N THR A 108 -26.74 3.73 -4.32
CA THR A 108 -27.78 3.66 -3.29
C THR A 108 -28.37 2.26 -3.13
N ASP A 109 -28.33 1.45 -4.18
CA ASP A 109 -28.83 0.08 -4.21
C ASP A 109 -27.78 -0.91 -4.77
N VAL A 110 -28.15 -2.20 -4.87
CA VAL A 110 -27.25 -3.22 -5.40
C VAL A 110 -27.02 -3.05 -6.90
N SER A 111 -28.01 -2.60 -7.68
CA SER A 111 -27.87 -2.37 -9.12
C SER A 111 -26.77 -1.36 -9.39
N GLU A 112 -26.87 -0.19 -8.75
CA GLU A 112 -25.92 0.91 -8.94
C GLU A 112 -24.51 0.53 -8.44
N ARG A 113 -24.40 -0.26 -7.36
CA ARG A 113 -23.09 -0.80 -6.93
C ARG A 113 -22.47 -1.73 -7.95
N LEU A 114 -23.26 -2.63 -8.54
CA LEU A 114 -22.79 -3.49 -9.61
C LEU A 114 -22.40 -2.65 -10.84
N GLY A 115 -23.18 -1.61 -11.16
CA GLY A 115 -22.86 -0.63 -12.19
C GLY A 115 -21.52 0.05 -11.95
N ALA A 116 -21.28 0.56 -10.74
CA ALA A 116 -20.01 1.17 -10.34
C ALA A 116 -18.82 0.19 -10.44
N LEU A 117 -19.02 -1.08 -10.05
CA LEU A 117 -17.97 -2.11 -10.12
C LEU A 117 -17.64 -2.51 -11.56
N LEU A 118 -18.65 -2.55 -12.44
CA LEU A 118 -18.52 -2.91 -13.84
C LEU A 118 -18.20 -1.74 -14.77
N ALA A 119 -18.26 -0.50 -14.27
CA ALA A 119 -17.90 0.68 -15.03
C ALA A 119 -16.50 0.52 -15.64
N GLU A 120 -16.44 0.69 -16.95
CA GLU A 120 -15.18 0.78 -17.68
C GLU A 120 -14.63 2.19 -17.47
N ILE A 121 -13.41 2.27 -16.95
CA ILE A 121 -12.75 3.53 -16.62
C ILE A 121 -11.40 3.48 -17.32
N THR A 122 -11.22 4.39 -18.27
CA THR A 122 -9.94 4.57 -18.98
C THR A 122 -9.37 5.93 -18.65
N VAL A 123 -8.04 6.01 -18.63
CA VAL A 123 -7.29 7.22 -18.30
C VAL A 123 -6.31 7.46 -19.44
N ASP A 124 -6.27 8.67 -19.97
CA ASP A 124 -5.37 9.01 -21.06
C ASP A 124 -3.99 9.50 -20.56
N GLU A 125 -3.19 10.07 -21.47
CA GLU A 125 -1.86 10.58 -21.15
C GLU A 125 -1.85 11.88 -20.32
N ASP A 126 -2.94 12.65 -20.34
CA ASP A 126 -3.13 13.88 -19.57
C ASP A 126 -3.82 13.62 -18.22
N ASN A 127 -4.19 12.36 -17.95
CA ASN A 127 -4.97 11.87 -16.83
C ASN A 127 -6.47 12.14 -16.91
N ASP A 128 -6.97 12.57 -18.07
CA ASP A 128 -8.39 12.72 -18.30
C ASP A 128 -9.07 11.35 -18.32
N VAL A 129 -10.29 11.33 -17.79
CA VAL A 129 -10.99 10.09 -17.47
C VAL A 129 -12.21 9.95 -18.35
N TRP A 130 -12.30 8.80 -19.00
CA TRP A 130 -13.51 8.39 -19.69
C TRP A 130 -14.18 7.24 -18.92
N ILE A 131 -15.43 7.45 -18.48
CA ILE A 131 -16.23 6.47 -17.73
C ILE A 131 -17.42 6.02 -18.56
N SER A 132 -17.49 4.71 -18.81
CA SER A 132 -18.61 4.06 -19.48
C SER A 132 -19.45 3.31 -18.45
N LEU A 133 -20.72 3.75 -18.28
CA LEU A 133 -21.66 3.19 -17.32
C LEU A 133 -22.63 2.23 -17.99
N GLU A 134 -22.90 1.10 -17.34
CA GLU A 134 -23.83 0.09 -17.86
C GLU A 134 -25.29 0.56 -17.74
N GLU A 135 -25.99 0.66 -18.87
CA GLU A 135 -27.37 1.18 -18.98
C GLU A 135 -28.37 0.43 -18.08
N ASP A 136 -28.22 -0.89 -17.98
CA ASP A 136 -29.15 -1.73 -17.19
C ASP A 136 -28.87 -1.67 -15.68
N LEU A 137 -27.77 -1.05 -15.24
CA LEU A 137 -27.35 -1.00 -13.84
C LEU A 137 -27.27 0.39 -13.25
N TRP A 138 -26.95 1.39 -14.08
CA TRP A 138 -26.82 2.78 -13.66
C TRP A 138 -27.92 3.63 -14.31
N PRO A 139 -28.77 4.33 -13.55
CA PRO A 139 -29.87 5.08 -14.14
C PRO A 139 -29.38 6.23 -15.06
N ASP A 140 -29.89 6.31 -16.28
CA ASP A 140 -29.52 7.36 -17.27
C ASP A 140 -29.69 8.80 -16.77
N HIS A 141 -30.61 9.00 -15.82
CA HIS A 141 -30.90 10.32 -15.25
C HIS A 141 -30.04 10.66 -14.04
N LYS A 142 -29.17 9.74 -13.61
CA LYS A 142 -28.35 9.88 -12.40
C LYS A 142 -26.91 10.23 -12.75
N GLU A 143 -26.53 11.45 -12.43
CA GLU A 143 -25.13 11.88 -12.54
C GLU A 143 -24.27 11.31 -11.39
N PRO A 144 -23.05 10.80 -11.69
CA PRO A 144 -22.10 10.34 -10.69
C PRO A 144 -21.43 11.53 -9.98
N THR A 145 -22.16 12.15 -9.07
CA THR A 145 -21.81 13.42 -8.44
C THR A 145 -20.51 13.35 -7.64
N GLN A 146 -20.24 12.26 -6.92
CA GLN A 146 -18.97 12.11 -6.20
C GLN A 146 -17.81 11.91 -7.17
N ALA A 147 -17.97 11.12 -8.24
CA ALA A 147 -16.91 10.93 -9.23
C ALA A 147 -16.50 12.27 -9.87
N ILE A 148 -17.48 13.09 -10.26
CA ILE A 148 -17.25 14.44 -10.80
C ILE A 148 -16.50 15.33 -9.79
N LYS A 149 -16.86 15.28 -8.50
CA LYS A 149 -16.16 16.04 -7.45
C LYS A 149 -14.72 15.59 -7.25
N VAL A 150 -14.48 14.28 -7.27
CA VAL A 150 -13.12 13.73 -7.14
C VAL A 150 -12.27 14.14 -8.34
N ALA A 151 -12.79 14.04 -9.57
CA ALA A 151 -12.09 14.51 -10.77
C ALA A 151 -11.73 16.00 -10.66
N ALA A 152 -12.68 16.85 -10.25
CA ALA A 152 -12.44 18.27 -10.04
C ALA A 152 -11.37 18.56 -8.96
N GLN A 153 -11.30 17.76 -7.89
CA GLN A 153 -10.27 17.88 -6.86
C GLN A 153 -8.87 17.50 -7.35
N LEU A 154 -8.81 16.55 -8.28
CA LEU A 154 -7.58 16.11 -8.92
C LEU A 154 -7.17 17.01 -10.11
N GLY A 155 -8.06 17.89 -10.55
CA GLY A 155 -7.84 18.74 -11.73
C GLY A 155 -7.89 17.95 -13.04
N ILE A 156 -8.71 16.90 -13.08
CA ILE A 156 -8.87 15.95 -14.17
C ILE A 156 -10.19 16.24 -14.89
N GLU A 157 -10.20 16.24 -16.22
CA GLU A 157 -11.43 16.28 -17.00
C GLU A 157 -12.09 14.89 -17.03
N ILE A 158 -13.43 14.88 -17.09
CA ILE A 158 -14.22 13.66 -17.07
C ILE A 158 -15.22 13.67 -18.22
N GLU A 159 -15.25 12.59 -18.98
CA GLU A 159 -16.23 12.31 -20.01
C GLU A 159 -17.03 11.07 -19.61
N LEU A 160 -18.36 11.17 -19.76
CA LEU A 160 -19.30 10.12 -19.38
C LEU A 160 -19.98 9.58 -20.62
N GLU A 161 -20.05 8.25 -20.73
CA GLU A 161 -20.86 7.57 -21.73
C GLU A 161 -21.66 6.42 -21.14
N THR A 162 -22.62 5.95 -21.92
CA THR A 162 -23.41 4.76 -21.61
C THR A 162 -22.94 3.60 -22.47
N MET A 163 -22.80 2.42 -21.87
CA MET A 163 -22.48 1.18 -22.56
C MET A 163 -23.53 0.10 -22.27
N ARG A 164 -23.57 -0.90 -23.15
CA ARG A 164 -24.31 -2.15 -22.92
C ARG A 164 -23.37 -3.33 -23.01
N SER A 165 -23.38 -4.16 -21.99
CA SER A 165 -22.54 -5.34 -21.89
C SER A 165 -23.34 -6.57 -21.42
N LYS A 166 -22.67 -7.72 -21.39
CA LYS A 166 -23.27 -8.93 -20.83
C LYS A 166 -23.07 -8.95 -19.33
N ILE A 167 -24.10 -8.56 -18.58
CA ILE A 167 -24.04 -8.53 -17.12
C ILE A 167 -24.25 -9.95 -16.54
N PRO A 168 -23.32 -10.48 -15.75
CA PRO A 168 -23.51 -11.74 -15.08
C PRO A 168 -24.47 -11.58 -13.89
N PHE A 169 -25.41 -12.52 -13.75
CA PHE A 169 -26.33 -12.58 -12.59
C PHE A 169 -27.29 -11.38 -12.44
N HIS A 170 -27.60 -10.67 -13.52
CA HIS A 170 -28.59 -9.59 -13.54
C HIS A 170 -30.01 -10.14 -13.76
N TRP A 171 -30.94 -9.63 -12.97
CA TRP A 171 -32.37 -9.75 -13.20
C TRP A 171 -32.97 -8.34 -13.29
N PRO A 172 -33.68 -7.98 -14.38
CA PRO A 172 -34.15 -6.62 -14.61
C PRO A 172 -34.93 -6.04 -13.43
N GLY A 173 -34.50 -4.86 -12.95
CA GLY A 173 -35.11 -4.11 -11.86
C GLY A 173 -34.96 -4.71 -10.46
N LEU A 174 -34.37 -5.91 -10.31
CA LEU A 174 -34.30 -6.58 -9.01
C LEU A 174 -33.27 -5.92 -8.07
N GLY A 175 -32.17 -5.45 -8.64
CA GLY A 175 -31.09 -4.79 -7.91
C GLY A 175 -31.49 -3.44 -7.29
N GLU A 176 -32.51 -2.79 -7.86
CA GLU A 176 -33.05 -1.50 -7.42
C GLU A 176 -33.89 -1.61 -6.13
N LEU A 177 -34.30 -2.84 -5.77
CA LEU A 177 -35.23 -3.06 -4.66
C LEU A 177 -34.56 -3.17 -3.28
N THR A 178 -33.24 -3.30 -3.23
CA THR A 178 -32.52 -3.48 -1.97
C THR A 178 -31.10 -2.93 -2.04
N SER A 179 -30.63 -2.44 -0.90
CA SER A 179 -29.23 -2.09 -0.68
C SER A 179 -28.43 -3.20 0.01
N SER A 180 -29.02 -4.38 0.28
CA SER A 180 -28.36 -5.53 0.87
C SER A 180 -28.02 -6.57 -0.19
N THR A 181 -26.73 -6.85 -0.40
CA THR A 181 -26.29 -7.90 -1.35
C THR A 181 -26.81 -9.28 -0.96
N THR A 182 -26.96 -9.56 0.34
CA THR A 182 -27.53 -10.83 0.81
C THR A 182 -29.01 -10.95 0.43
N GLU A 183 -29.78 -9.87 0.61
CA GLU A 183 -31.20 -9.86 0.20
C GLU A 183 -31.33 -9.97 -1.31
N TYR A 184 -30.55 -9.21 -2.08
CA TYR A 184 -30.51 -9.30 -3.53
C TYR A 184 -30.19 -10.72 -4.00
N THR A 185 -29.22 -11.37 -3.38
CA THR A 185 -28.86 -12.77 -3.70
C THR A 185 -30.04 -13.71 -3.46
N GLN A 186 -30.74 -13.57 -2.33
CA GLN A 186 -31.92 -14.39 -2.05
C GLN A 186 -33.03 -14.14 -3.08
N MET A 187 -33.33 -12.87 -3.38
CA MET A 187 -34.32 -12.49 -4.38
C MET A 187 -33.99 -13.05 -5.76
N LEU A 188 -32.71 -13.01 -6.13
CA LEU A 188 -32.22 -13.54 -7.41
C LEU A 188 -32.45 -15.06 -7.48
N LEU A 189 -32.07 -15.78 -6.43
CA LEU A 189 -32.29 -17.23 -6.32
C LEU A 189 -33.78 -17.58 -6.41
N ASP A 190 -34.64 -16.84 -5.73
CA ASP A 190 -36.09 -17.05 -5.76
C ASP A 190 -36.68 -16.79 -7.15
N ALA A 191 -36.23 -15.73 -7.83
CA ALA A 191 -36.66 -15.39 -9.19
C ALA A 191 -36.27 -16.49 -10.20
N TYR A 192 -35.03 -16.99 -10.15
CA TYR A 192 -34.59 -18.08 -11.02
C TYR A 192 -35.30 -19.41 -10.71
N ALA A 193 -35.56 -19.73 -9.43
CA ALA A 193 -36.29 -20.93 -9.05
C ALA A 193 -37.74 -20.92 -9.59
N GLN A 194 -38.40 -19.76 -9.54
CA GLN A 194 -39.75 -19.58 -10.09
C GLN A 194 -39.76 -19.66 -11.62
N TYR A 195 -38.76 -19.08 -12.28
CA TYR A 195 -38.63 -19.14 -13.74
C TYR A 195 -38.34 -20.55 -14.26
N ALA A 196 -37.59 -21.34 -13.49
CA ALA A 196 -37.27 -22.73 -13.83
C ALA A 196 -38.41 -23.72 -13.58
N ALA A 197 -39.44 -23.34 -12.81
CA ALA A 197 -40.59 -24.19 -12.56
C ALA A 197 -41.47 -24.25 -13.82
N PRO A 198 -41.75 -25.43 -14.40
CA PRO A 198 -42.67 -25.52 -15.53
C PRO A 198 -44.04 -24.98 -15.12
N SER A 199 -44.68 -24.25 -16.01
CA SER A 199 -46.04 -23.75 -15.84
C SER A 199 -47.04 -24.90 -15.84
N ASP A 200 -47.12 -25.66 -14.74
CA ASP A 200 -48.19 -26.62 -14.50
C ASP A 200 -49.46 -25.86 -14.09
N SER A 201 -50.06 -25.19 -15.05
CA SER A 201 -51.43 -24.70 -14.96
C SER A 201 -52.17 -24.95 -16.28
N LYS A 202 -52.67 -26.19 -16.35
CA LYS A 202 -53.98 -26.64 -16.86
C LYS A 202 -54.46 -26.14 -18.24
N SER A 203 -54.56 -27.10 -19.18
CA SER A 203 -55.69 -27.20 -20.12
C SER A 203 -56.83 -27.99 -19.47
#